data_AF-K9WH64-F1
#
_entry.id   AF-K9WH64-F1
#
_cell.length_a   1.000
_cell.length_b   1.000
_cell.length_c   1.000
_cell.angle_alpha   90.00
_cell.angle_beta   90.00
_cell.angle_gamma   90.00
#
_symmetry.space_group_name_H-M   'P 1'
#
loop_
_entity.id
_entity.type
_entity.pdbx_description
1 polymer ?
#
loop_
_entity_poly.entity_id
_entity_poly.type
_entity_poly.pdbx_seq_one_letter_code
_entity_poly.pdbx_strand_id
1 'polypeptide(L)'
;MRFRLGPVPTDPHFSPIEEGWNLVQTPNLLKLQFLSIPFIVLSFVFITGLVWIFLPIQIDQFSLIYFLLTFVLLIPVRAVIFVLLHPHQGRTSRSIVSFTLNQLMLVYVYYNCVLTRERVFLILLVPFLVLSTMATFAATGSQIRREWCISFPNRRRYKRYE
;
A
#
# COMPACT_ATOMS: atom_id res chain seq x y z
N MET A 1 13.00 4.17 -17.40
CA MET A 1 12.13 3.13 -16.81
C MET A 1 11.82 2.07 -17.86
N ARG A 2 11.71 0.79 -17.48
CA ARG A 2 11.27 -0.30 -18.39
C ARG A 2 10.07 -1.01 -17.79
N PHE A 3 9.07 -1.30 -18.61
CA PHE A 3 7.94 -2.15 -18.23
C PHE A 3 8.17 -3.56 -18.77
N ARG A 4 7.96 -4.57 -17.93
CA ARG A 4 8.15 -5.97 -18.33
C ARG A 4 7.04 -6.85 -17.78
N LEU A 5 6.65 -7.85 -18.56
CA LEU A 5 5.77 -8.92 -18.11
C LEU A 5 6.62 -10.17 -17.86
N GLY A 6 6.39 -10.84 -16.73
CA GLY A 6 7.08 -12.08 -16.38
C GLY A 6 7.91 -12.00 -15.10
N PRO A 7 8.79 -13.00 -14.86
CA PRO A 7 9.50 -13.16 -13.61
C PRO A 7 10.60 -12.10 -13.42
N VAL A 8 11.07 -11.99 -12.17
CA VAL A 8 12.21 -11.13 -11.79
C VAL A 8 13.41 -11.46 -12.68
N PRO A 9 14.06 -10.46 -13.30
CA PRO A 9 15.24 -10.70 -14.12
C PRO A 9 16.36 -11.31 -13.27
N THR A 10 16.93 -12.41 -13.75
CA THR A 10 18.17 -12.98 -13.20
C THR A 10 19.35 -12.24 -13.80
N ASP A 11 20.25 -11.74 -12.95
CA ASP A 11 21.52 -11.16 -13.39
C ASP A 11 22.56 -12.29 -13.45
N PRO A 12 23.10 -12.63 -14.63
CA PRO A 12 24.10 -13.69 -14.78
C PRO A 12 25.43 -13.37 -14.09
N HIS A 13 25.69 -12.10 -13.74
CA HIS A 13 26.90 -11.70 -13.02
C HIS A 13 26.72 -11.71 -11.50
N PHE A 14 25.51 -11.94 -11.00
CA PHE A 14 25.22 -11.97 -9.58
C PHE A 14 25.05 -13.42 -9.10
N SER A 15 26.12 -13.99 -8.54
CA SER A 15 26.12 -15.33 -7.93
C SER A 15 26.40 -15.19 -6.42
N PRO A 16 25.36 -14.96 -5.58
CA PRO A 16 25.55 -14.71 -4.15
C PRO A 16 26.22 -15.89 -3.42
N ILE A 17 26.06 -17.12 -3.93
CA ILE A 17 26.70 -18.31 -3.36
C ILE A 17 28.22 -18.28 -3.59
N GLU A 18 28.67 -17.88 -4.79
CA GLU A 18 30.10 -17.75 -5.11
C GLU A 18 30.77 -16.60 -4.37
N GLU A 19 30.01 -15.54 -4.06
CA GLU A 19 30.47 -14.41 -3.24
C GLU A 19 30.46 -14.71 -1.72
N GLY A 20 30.09 -15.92 -1.30
CA GLY A 20 30.12 -16.35 0.10
C GLY A 20 28.90 -15.92 0.94
N TRP A 21 27.81 -15.51 0.29
CA TRP A 21 26.57 -15.16 0.99
C TRP A 21 25.78 -16.42 1.35
N ASN A 22 25.29 -16.48 2.59
CA ASN A 22 24.38 -17.51 3.01
C ASN A 22 22.94 -17.17 2.60
N LEU A 23 22.29 -18.07 1.86
CA LEU A 23 20.88 -17.97 1.54
C LEU A 23 20.06 -18.03 2.83
N VAL A 24 19.41 -16.92 3.17
CA VAL A 24 18.39 -16.91 4.22
C VAL A 24 17.21 -17.73 3.70
N GLN A 25 16.89 -18.82 4.39
CA GLN A 25 15.72 -19.63 4.04
C GLN A 25 14.47 -18.77 4.12
N THR A 26 13.84 -18.53 2.98
CA THR A 26 12.55 -17.84 2.93
C THR A 26 11.51 -18.72 3.61
N PRO A 27 10.84 -18.24 4.68
CA PRO A 27 9.79 -19.03 5.33
C PRO A 27 8.68 -19.31 4.32
N ASN A 28 8.07 -20.49 4.42
CA ASN A 28 6.92 -20.86 3.60
C ASN A 28 5.82 -19.79 3.70
N LEU A 29 5.09 -19.54 2.61
CA LEU A 29 4.06 -18.51 2.50
C LEU A 29 3.08 -18.56 3.68
N LEU A 30 2.60 -19.75 4.05
CA LEU A 30 1.70 -19.93 5.19
C LEU A 30 2.34 -19.47 6.50
N LYS A 31 3.60 -19.84 6.74
CA LYS A 31 4.35 -19.42 7.93
C LYS A 31 4.53 -17.90 7.98
N LEU A 32 4.79 -17.27 6.83
CA LEU A 32 4.92 -15.82 6.72
C LEU A 32 3.57 -15.13 7.00
N GLN A 33 2.45 -15.68 6.50
CA GLN A 33 1.11 -15.17 6.81
C GLN A 33 0.81 -15.27 8.30
N PHE A 34 1.02 -16.43 8.93
CA PHE A 34 0.80 -16.59 10.38
C PHE A 34 1.67 -15.65 11.21
N LEU A 35 2.94 -15.48 10.83
CA LEU A 35 3.85 -14.56 11.49
C LEU A 35 3.42 -13.09 11.34
N SER A 36 2.69 -12.74 10.28
CA SER A 36 2.19 -11.39 10.05
C SER A 36 0.94 -11.03 10.87
N ILE A 37 0.12 -12.02 11.27
CA ILE A 37 -1.11 -11.81 12.05
C ILE A 37 -0.88 -10.95 13.31
N PRO A 38 0.10 -11.21 14.20
CA PRO A 38 0.30 -10.39 15.39
C PRO A 38 0.61 -8.94 15.05
N PHE A 39 1.38 -8.68 13.98
CA PHE A 39 1.68 -7.33 13.53
C PHE A 39 0.45 -6.63 12.96
N ILE A 40 -0.40 -7.35 12.23
CA ILE A 40 -1.67 -6.82 11.71
C ILE A 40 -2.60 -6.44 12.87
N VAL A 41 -2.77 -7.33 13.85
CA VAL A 41 -3.61 -7.08 15.02
C VAL A 41 -3.09 -5.90 15.82
N LEU A 42 -1.78 -5.87 16.12
CA LEU A 42 -1.15 -4.77 16.85
C LEU A 42 -1.32 -3.44 16.11
N SER A 43 -1.07 -3.42 14.81
CA SER A 43 -1.23 -2.22 13.97
C SER A 43 -2.69 -1.76 13.92
N PHE A 44 -3.63 -2.70 13.82
CA PHE A 44 -5.07 -2.41 13.81
C PHE A 44 -5.52 -1.77 15.13
N VAL A 45 -5.14 -2.36 16.27
CA VAL A 45 -5.47 -1.82 17.60
C VAL A 45 -4.83 -0.44 17.80
N PHE A 46 -3.58 -0.27 17.40
CA PHE A 46 -2.87 1.01 17.52
C PHE A 46 -3.54 2.11 16.68
N ILE A 47 -3.83 1.84 15.41
CA ILE A 47 -4.45 2.82 14.51
C ILE A 47 -5.89 3.14 14.96
N THR A 48 -6.68 2.13 15.33
CA THR A 48 -8.06 2.36 15.79
C THR A 48 -8.09 3.12 17.12
N GLY A 49 -7.18 2.81 18.05
CA GLY A 49 -7.01 3.56 19.29
C GLY A 49 -6.65 5.03 19.04
N LEU A 50 -5.68 5.30 18.15
CA LEU A 50 -5.33 6.66 17.76
C LEU A 50 -6.52 7.40 17.12
N VAL A 51 -7.22 6.76 16.20
CA VAL A 51 -8.41 7.35 15.56
C VAL A 51 -9.48 7.67 16.59
N TRP A 52 -9.77 6.75 17.52
CA TRP A 52 -10.81 6.92 18.53
C TRP A 52 -10.49 8.05 19.53
N ILE A 53 -9.22 8.23 19.89
CA ILE A 53 -8.78 9.29 20.80
C ILE A 53 -8.77 10.65 20.11
N PHE A 54 -8.28 10.74 18.88
CA PHE A 54 -7.97 12.02 18.24
C PHE A 54 -9.01 12.51 17.23
N LEU A 55 -9.83 11.61 16.66
CA LEU A 55 -10.79 11.97 15.62
C LEU A 55 -12.20 11.47 16.00
N PRO A 56 -13.23 12.33 15.97
CA PRO A 56 -14.63 11.92 16.17
C PRO A 56 -15.18 11.22 14.91
N ILE A 57 -14.47 10.20 14.42
CA ILE A 57 -14.82 9.42 13.23
C ILE A 57 -15.86 8.37 13.65
N GLN A 58 -17.08 8.50 13.13
CA GLN A 58 -18.07 7.43 13.21
C GLN A 58 -17.74 6.39 12.13
N ILE A 59 -17.22 5.22 12.53
CA ILE A 59 -16.95 4.11 11.60
C ILE A 59 -18.28 3.52 11.15
N ASP A 60 -18.96 4.20 10.23
CA ASP A 60 -20.20 3.74 9.65
C ASP A 60 -19.91 2.61 8.65
N GLN A 61 -20.50 1.44 8.94
CA GLN A 61 -20.58 0.23 8.12
C GLN A 61 -19.41 -0.04 7.16
N PHE A 62 -18.53 -0.95 7.58
CA PHE A 62 -17.47 -1.49 6.76
C PHE A 62 -18.06 -2.25 5.54
N SER A 63 -17.91 -1.69 4.35
CA SER A 63 -18.26 -2.38 3.11
C SER A 63 -17.04 -3.11 2.56
N LEU A 64 -17.14 -4.44 2.50
CA LEU A 64 -16.12 -5.30 1.92
C LEU A 64 -15.78 -4.90 0.47
N ILE A 65 -16.77 -4.48 -0.32
CA ILE A 65 -16.59 -4.09 -1.72
C ILE A 65 -15.73 -2.83 -1.82
N TYR A 66 -16.03 -1.79 -1.04
CA TYR A 66 -15.21 -0.57 -1.02
C TYR A 66 -13.80 -0.84 -0.51
N PHE A 67 -13.64 -1.74 0.47
CA PHE A 67 -12.34 -2.19 0.94
C PHE A 67 -11.52 -2.86 -0.17
N LEU A 68 -12.09 -3.82 -0.89
CA LEU A 68 -11.42 -4.51 -2.01
C LEU A 68 -11.06 -3.55 -3.15
N LEU A 69 -11.97 -2.65 -3.52
CA LEU A 69 -11.69 -1.62 -4.53
C LEU A 69 -10.52 -0.72 -4.12
N THR A 70 -10.51 -0.27 -2.86
CA THR A 70 -9.42 0.55 -2.31
C THR A 70 -8.10 -0.23 -2.36
N PHE A 71 -8.11 -1.50 -1.98
CA PHE A 71 -6.92 -2.35 -2.03
C PHE A 71 -6.35 -2.46 -3.45
N VAL A 72 -7.20 -2.71 -4.46
CA VAL A 72 -6.78 -2.76 -5.88
C VAL A 72 -6.22 -1.42 -6.34
N LEU A 73 -6.83 -0.30 -5.96
CA LEU A 73 -6.36 1.05 -6.31
C LEU A 73 -5.02 1.42 -5.64
N LEU A 74 -4.72 0.87 -4.46
CA LEU A 74 -3.45 1.13 -3.78
C LEU A 74 -2.26 0.41 -4.43
N ILE A 75 -2.50 -0.67 -5.20
CA ILE A 75 -1.44 -1.40 -5.91
C ILE A 75 -0.62 -0.49 -6.85
N PRO A 76 -1.22 0.26 -7.79
CA PRO A 76 -0.47 1.17 -8.66
C PRO A 76 0.16 2.33 -7.88
N VAL A 77 -0.51 2.87 -6.86
CA VAL A 77 0.03 3.95 -6.02
C VAL A 77 1.32 3.48 -5.33
N ARG A 78 1.29 2.29 -4.73
CA ARG A 78 2.47 1.66 -4.11
C ARG A 78 3.61 1.51 -5.12
N ALA A 79 3.31 1.06 -6.34
CA ALA A 79 4.30 0.89 -7.39
C ALA A 79 4.94 2.23 -7.79
N VAL A 80 4.15 3.29 -7.93
CA VAL A 80 4.65 4.64 -8.24
C VAL A 80 5.57 5.15 -7.12
N ILE A 81 5.18 4.98 -5.85
CA ILE A 81 6.03 5.39 -4.72
C ILE A 81 7.38 4.68 -4.78
N PHE A 82 7.41 3.36 -5.02
CA PHE A 82 8.68 2.63 -5.16
C PHE A 82 9.56 3.17 -6.29
N VAL A 83 8.97 3.49 -7.45
CA VAL A 83 9.70 4.06 -8.59
C VAL A 83 10.28 5.43 -8.25
N LEU A 84 9.53 6.27 -7.53
CA LEU A 84 9.99 7.60 -7.13
C LEU A 84 11.16 7.54 -6.13
N LEU A 85 11.22 6.48 -5.32
CA LEU A 85 12.29 6.27 -4.34
C LEU A 85 13.57 5.68 -4.95
N HIS A 86 13.49 5.13 -6.17
CA HIS A 86 14.69 4.72 -6.90
C HIS A 86 15.61 5.90 -7.22
N PRO A 87 16.92 5.64 -7.44
CA PRO A 87 17.83 6.65 -7.97
C PRO A 87 17.29 7.28 -9.26
N HIS A 88 17.45 8.61 -9.37
CA HIS A 88 16.88 9.42 -10.45
C HIS A 88 15.36 9.24 -10.66
N GLN A 89 14.62 8.96 -9.58
CA GLN A 89 13.16 8.82 -9.59
C GLN A 89 12.66 7.78 -10.61
N GLY A 90 13.44 6.74 -10.82
CA GLY A 90 13.10 5.64 -11.73
C GLY A 90 13.18 5.98 -13.22
N ARG A 91 13.69 7.17 -13.59
CA ARG A 91 13.82 7.59 -15.00
C ARG A 91 14.85 6.78 -15.78
N THR A 92 15.77 6.10 -15.10
CA THR A 92 16.81 5.28 -15.73
C THR A 92 16.27 3.96 -16.30
N SER A 93 16.99 3.36 -17.25
CA SER A 93 16.69 2.02 -17.79
C SER A 93 16.87 0.89 -16.76
N ARG A 94 17.46 1.21 -15.60
CA ARG A 94 17.75 0.28 -14.50
C ARG A 94 16.56 0.06 -13.55
N SER A 95 15.55 0.93 -13.63
CA SER A 95 14.29 0.75 -12.91
C SER A 95 13.28 0.01 -13.77
N ILE A 96 12.87 -1.15 -13.28
CA ILE A 96 11.96 -2.07 -13.96
C ILE A 96 10.69 -2.17 -13.12
N VAL A 97 9.55 -1.93 -13.76
CA VAL A 97 8.25 -2.23 -13.18
C VAL A 97 7.67 -3.39 -13.94
N SER A 98 7.32 -4.43 -13.20
CA SER A 98 6.86 -5.66 -13.79
C SER A 98 5.59 -6.16 -13.14
N PHE A 99 4.85 -6.90 -13.94
CA PHE A 99 3.65 -7.59 -13.51
C PHE A 99 3.80 -9.08 -13.76
N THR A 100 3.55 -9.87 -12.71
CA THR A 100 3.59 -11.33 -12.78
C THR A 100 2.23 -11.92 -12.40
N LEU A 101 1.66 -12.72 -13.32
CA LEU A 101 0.39 -13.41 -13.11
C LEU A 101 0.55 -14.66 -12.23
N ASN A 102 1.69 -15.36 -12.35
CA ASN A 102 1.88 -16.71 -11.80
C ASN A 102 2.01 -16.76 -10.26
N GLN A 103 2.17 -15.63 -9.59
CA GLN A 103 2.47 -15.58 -8.15
C GLN A 103 1.58 -14.57 -7.40
N LEU A 104 0.28 -14.48 -7.72
CA LEU A 104 -0.73 -13.59 -7.09
C LEU A 104 -0.87 -12.17 -7.66
N MET A 105 -0.82 -11.99 -8.99
CA MET A 105 -1.05 -10.67 -9.62
C MET A 105 -0.19 -9.55 -9.00
N LEU A 106 1.06 -9.87 -8.67
CA LEU A 106 1.94 -8.96 -7.95
C LEU A 106 2.57 -7.98 -8.95
N VAL A 107 2.29 -6.69 -8.75
CA VAL A 107 3.10 -5.61 -9.31
C VAL A 107 4.34 -5.50 -8.44
N TYR A 108 5.51 -5.76 -9.03
CA TYR A 108 6.79 -5.58 -8.36
C TYR A 108 7.62 -4.51 -9.07
N VAL A 109 8.42 -3.81 -8.28
CA VAL A 109 9.30 -2.75 -8.72
C VAL A 109 10.72 -3.16 -8.36
N TYR A 110 11.59 -3.22 -9.36
CA TYR A 110 12.94 -3.74 -9.24
C TYR A 110 13.96 -2.70 -9.72
N TYR A 111 15.10 -2.62 -9.03
CA TYR A 111 16.22 -1.76 -9.40
C TYR A 111 17.48 -2.60 -9.58
N ASN A 112 18.05 -2.56 -10.79
CA ASN A 112 19.16 -3.43 -11.18
C ASN A 112 20.55 -2.89 -10.78
N CYS A 113 20.68 -2.29 -9.61
CA CYS A 113 21.93 -1.67 -9.16
C CYS A 113 22.01 -1.63 -7.64
N VAL A 114 23.22 -1.45 -7.13
CA VAL A 114 23.47 -1.29 -5.69
C VAL A 114 22.71 -0.07 -5.16
N LEU A 115 21.96 -0.28 -4.08
CA LEU A 115 21.26 0.77 -3.35
C LEU A 115 22.03 1.09 -2.07
N THR A 116 22.07 2.37 -1.71
CA THR A 116 22.60 2.79 -0.41
C THR A 116 21.67 2.32 0.71
N ARG A 117 22.23 2.08 1.91
CA ARG A 117 21.47 1.66 3.09
C ARG A 117 20.28 2.58 3.39
N GLU A 118 20.50 3.89 3.30
CA GLU A 118 19.46 4.91 3.48
C GLU A 118 18.30 4.76 2.49
N ARG A 119 18.61 4.50 1.21
CA ARG A 119 17.57 4.29 0.20
C ARG A 119 16.77 3.03 0.45
N VAL A 120 17.41 1.95 0.90
CA VAL A 120 16.70 0.72 1.28
C VAL A 120 15.73 1.00 2.42
N PHE A 121 16.14 1.75 3.45
CA PHE A 121 15.24 2.16 4.53
C PHE A 121 14.08 3.03 4.02
N LEU A 122 14.34 4.01 3.15
CA LEU A 122 13.28 4.84 2.58
C LEU A 122 12.29 4.02 1.74
N ILE A 123 12.78 3.10 0.93
CA ILE A 123 11.98 2.17 0.12
C ILE A 123 11.04 1.34 1.01
N LEU A 124 11.47 0.96 2.21
CA LEU A 124 10.62 0.22 3.16
C LEU A 124 9.64 1.13 3.91
N LEU A 125 10.10 2.29 4.39
CA LEU A 125 9.36 3.15 5.32
C LEU A 125 8.34 4.06 4.60
N VAL A 126 8.73 4.68 3.50
CA VAL A 126 7.92 5.72 2.84
C VAL A 126 6.60 5.18 2.28
N PRO A 127 6.55 4.02 1.58
CA PRO A 127 5.27 3.47 1.14
C PRO A 127 4.31 3.23 2.30
N PHE A 128 4.81 2.75 3.44
CA PHE A 128 3.98 2.54 4.63
C PHE A 128 3.38 3.87 5.15
N LEU A 129 4.19 4.91 5.30
CA LEU A 129 3.74 6.23 5.76
C LEU A 129 2.77 6.90 4.79
N VAL A 130 3.06 6.87 3.49
CA VAL A 130 2.22 7.51 2.46
C VAL A 130 0.86 6.80 2.34
N LEU A 131 0.86 5.46 2.27
CA LEU A 131 -0.39 4.71 2.10
C LEU A 131 -1.28 4.79 3.36
N SER A 132 -0.68 4.76 4.56
CA SER A 132 -1.44 4.92 5.82
C SER A 132 -2.07 6.30 5.93
N THR A 133 -1.29 7.37 5.72
CA THR A 133 -1.81 8.74 5.79
C THR A 133 -2.88 9.01 4.73
N MET A 134 -2.67 8.58 3.48
CA MET A 134 -3.68 8.70 2.42
C MET A 134 -4.98 7.99 2.78
N ALA A 135 -4.91 6.77 3.32
CA ALA A 135 -6.09 6.03 3.73
C ALA A 135 -6.86 6.77 4.85
N THR A 136 -6.15 7.33 5.83
CA THR A 136 -6.77 8.12 6.90
C THR A 136 -7.45 9.38 6.35
N PHE A 137 -6.78 10.17 5.50
CA PHE A 137 -7.38 11.35 4.90
C PHE A 137 -8.61 11.03 4.04
N ALA A 138 -8.55 9.95 3.26
CA ALA A 138 -9.68 9.49 2.46
C ALA A 138 -10.88 9.12 3.35
N ALA A 139 -10.64 8.43 4.46
CA ALA A 139 -11.67 8.09 5.43
C ALA A 139 -12.30 9.35 6.04
N THR A 140 -11.50 10.29 6.55
CA THR A 140 -12.00 11.54 7.14
C THR A 140 -12.78 12.39 6.12
N GLY A 141 -12.26 12.54 4.90
CA GLY A 141 -12.93 13.30 3.83
C GLY A 141 -14.27 12.69 3.42
N SER A 142 -14.39 11.36 3.43
CA SER A 142 -15.65 10.69 3.12
C SER A 142 -16.75 10.96 4.16
N GLN A 143 -16.37 11.15 5.43
CA GLN A 143 -17.31 11.42 6.52
C GLN A 143 -17.79 12.86 6.51
N ILE A 144 -16.90 13.83 6.30
CA ILE A 144 -17.29 15.24 6.13
C ILE A 144 -18.36 15.36 5.04
N ARG A 145 -18.19 14.65 3.92
CA ARG A 145 -19.18 14.65 2.85
C ARG A 145 -20.53 14.06 3.27
N ARG A 146 -20.54 12.98 4.08
CA ARG A 146 -21.79 12.37 4.57
C ARG A 146 -22.53 13.29 5.53
N GLU A 147 -21.82 13.92 6.48
CA GLU A 147 -22.43 14.89 7.40
C GLU A 147 -23.05 16.07 6.65
N TRP A 148 -22.38 16.60 5.63
CA TRP A 148 -22.92 17.63 4.75
C TRP A 148 -24.15 17.17 3.96
N CYS A 149 -24.18 15.92 3.48
CA CYS A 149 -25.36 15.38 2.78
C CYS A 149 -26.55 15.12 3.70
N ILE A 150 -26.32 14.78 4.98
CA ILE A 150 -27.40 14.55 5.97
C ILE A 150 -27.94 15.89 6.50
N SER A 151 -27.10 16.91 6.64
CA SER A 151 -27.47 18.24 7.13
C SER A 151 -28.13 19.16 6.09
N PHE A 152 -28.32 18.69 4.85
CA PHE A 152 -29.33 19.23 3.93
C PHE A 152 -30.58 18.34 3.94
N PRO A 153 -31.44 18.41 4.99
CA PRO A 153 -32.77 17.84 4.89
C PRO A 153 -33.47 18.58 3.76
N ASN A 154 -33.92 17.81 2.78
CA ASN A 154 -34.72 18.23 1.65
C ASN A 154 -35.83 19.21 2.13
N ARG A 155 -35.62 20.53 1.98
CA ARG A 155 -36.57 21.60 2.34
C ARG A 155 -37.82 21.62 1.43
N ARG A 156 -38.29 20.46 0.98
CA ARG A 156 -39.48 20.30 0.13
C ARG A 156 -40.57 19.43 0.78
N ARG A 157 -40.59 19.30 2.12
CA ARG A 157 -41.64 18.55 2.84
C ARG A 157 -42.41 19.33 3.92
N TYR A 158 -42.44 20.66 3.84
CA TYR A 158 -43.34 21.48 4.68
C TYR A 158 -44.15 22.43 3.81
N LYS A 159 -45.10 21.89 3.02
CA LYS A 159 -46.24 22.65 2.46
C LYS A 159 -47.36 21.67 2.11
N ARG A 160 -48.12 21.28 3.13
CA ARG A 160 -49.53 20.86 3.03
C ARG A 160 -49.98 20.52 4.43
N TYR A 161 -50.70 21.44 5.06
CA TYR A 161 -51.79 21.27 6.03
C TYR A 161 -52.00 22.66 6.67
N GLU A 162 -52.54 23.57 5.86
CA GLU A 162 -53.35 24.70 6.30
C GLU A 162 -54.57 24.75 5.38
#